data_AF-A0A484BMU4-F1
#
_entry.id   AF-A0A484BMU4-F1
#
_cell.length_a   1.000
_cell.length_b   1.000
_cell.length_c   1.000
_cell.angle_alpha   90.00
_cell.angle_beta   90.00
_cell.angle_gamma   90.00
#
_symmetry.space_group_name_H-M   'P 1'
#
loop_
_entity.id
_entity.type
_entity.pdbx_description
1 polymer ?
#
loop_
_entity_poly.entity_id
_entity_poly.type
_entity_poly.pdbx_seq_one_letter_code
_entity_poly.pdbx_strand_id
1 'polypeptide(L)'
;MFFLLIFFVGISFIAYQAFSLNQLPSVQQLRRKHKQMMQSLGSKQLDVDDFDGGGGFGPGKDADLAVPATQGADAIKIIRGIRLFDYDAYKPNYKGNFKCLDGSKEIPFDHLNDNYCDCVSDGSDEPSTNACSNGRFYCKYQKRHITGRGLDVWVWASRVNDHVCDCCDGSDEWTTNANCQNHCA
;
A
#
# COMPACT_ATOMS: atom_id res chain seq x y z
N MET A 1 3.54 -34.70 50.55
CA MET A 1 3.15 -34.99 49.15
C MET A 1 2.45 -33.81 48.47
N PHE A 2 1.38 -33.25 49.04
CA PHE A 2 0.60 -32.16 48.40
C PHE A 2 1.42 -30.89 48.09
N PHE A 3 2.24 -30.42 49.04
CA PHE A 3 3.13 -29.27 48.82
C PHE A 3 4.22 -29.51 47.76
N LEU A 4 4.75 -30.74 47.67
CA LEU A 4 5.71 -31.12 46.62
C LEU A 4 5.05 -31.10 45.24
N LEU A 5 3.81 -31.60 45.14
CA LEU A 5 3.02 -31.56 43.91
C LEU A 5 2.76 -30.12 43.45
N ILE A 6 2.36 -29.22 44.36
CA ILE A 6 2.18 -27.79 44.05
C ILE A 6 3.50 -27.17 43.56
N PHE A 7 4.62 -27.50 44.20
CA PHE A 7 5.93 -27.00 43.82
C PHE A 7 6.35 -27.46 42.41
N PHE A 8 6.17 -28.75 42.08
CA PHE A 8 6.46 -29.27 40.75
C PHE A 8 5.55 -28.71 39.66
N VAL A 9 4.26 -28.51 39.95
CA VAL A 9 3.32 -27.85 39.03
C VAL A 9 3.72 -26.39 38.80
N GLY A 10 4.12 -25.68 39.87
CA GLY A 10 4.64 -24.31 39.80
C GLY A 10 5.92 -24.22 38.94
N ILE A 11 6.89 -25.12 39.15
CA ILE A 11 8.12 -25.16 38.33
C ILE A 11 7.78 -25.46 36.87
N SER A 12 6.90 -26.43 36.62
CA SER A 12 6.48 -26.79 35.25
C SER A 12 5.80 -25.62 34.55
N PHE A 13 4.95 -24.88 35.26
CA PHE A 13 4.32 -23.67 34.76
C PHE A 13 5.37 -22.59 34.43
N ILE A 14 6.31 -22.30 35.34
CA ILE A 14 7.36 -21.31 35.11
C ILE A 14 8.26 -21.72 33.93
N ALA A 15 8.64 -23.00 33.84
CA ALA A 15 9.44 -23.51 32.73
C ALA A 15 8.69 -23.40 31.39
N TYR A 16 7.39 -23.69 31.37
CA TYR A 16 6.55 -23.52 30.19
C TYR A 16 6.43 -22.05 29.76
N GLN A 17 6.26 -21.14 30.72
CA GLN A 17 6.23 -19.69 30.43
C GLN A 17 7.59 -19.21 29.89
N ALA A 18 8.70 -19.62 30.50
CA ALA A 18 10.04 -19.26 30.04
C ALA A 18 10.34 -19.80 28.63
N PHE A 19 9.94 -21.04 28.34
CA PHE A 19 10.05 -21.62 27.01
C PHE A 19 9.21 -20.85 25.98
N SER A 20 7.96 -20.52 26.32
CA SER A 20 7.04 -19.76 25.46
C SER A 20 7.60 -18.37 25.13
N LEU A 21 8.20 -17.67 26.09
CA LEU A 21 8.84 -16.37 25.88
C LEU A 21 10.07 -16.47 24.98
N ASN A 22 10.86 -17.54 25.09
CA ASN A 22 12.01 -17.79 24.22
C ASN A 22 11.64 -18.16 22.78
N GLN A 23 10.36 -18.49 22.50
CA GLN A 23 9.90 -18.73 21.14
C GLN A 23 9.47 -17.45 20.39
N LEU A 24 9.34 -16.32 21.09
CA LEU A 24 8.95 -15.06 20.45
C LEU A 24 10.12 -14.47 19.64
N PRO A 25 9.87 -13.91 18.45
CA PRO A 25 10.90 -13.25 17.67
C PRO A 25 11.44 -12.03 18.44
N SER A 26 12.76 -11.83 18.38
CA SER A 26 13.38 -10.68 19.03
C SER A 26 12.91 -9.37 18.40
N VAL A 27 12.86 -8.29 19.19
CA VAL A 27 12.53 -6.94 18.69
C VAL A 27 13.44 -6.53 17.54
N GLN A 28 14.72 -6.93 17.58
CA GLN A 28 15.67 -6.68 16.48
C GLN A 28 15.27 -7.42 15.20
N GLN A 29 14.83 -8.68 15.30
CA GLN A 29 14.34 -9.44 14.16
C GLN A 29 13.07 -8.80 13.58
N LEU A 30 12.15 -8.34 14.45
CA LEU A 30 10.93 -7.66 14.03
C LEU A 30 11.25 -6.36 13.27
N ARG A 31 12.20 -5.55 13.78
CA ARG A 31 12.68 -4.32 13.11
C ARG A 31 13.32 -4.61 11.76
N ARG A 32 14.12 -5.67 11.64
CA ARG A 32 14.73 -6.11 10.37
C ARG A 32 13.65 -6.50 9.36
N LYS A 33 12.67 -7.31 9.77
CA LYS A 33 11.53 -7.69 8.91
C LYS A 33 10.71 -6.48 8.48
N HIS A 34 10.42 -5.55 9.39
CA HIS A 34 9.70 -4.32 9.07
C HIS A 34 10.44 -3.50 8.01
N LYS A 35 11.77 -3.35 8.15
CA LYS A 35 12.59 -2.65 7.14
C LYS A 35 12.55 -3.35 5.78
N GLN A 36 12.61 -4.69 5.75
CA GLN A 36 12.48 -5.47 4.52
C GLN A 36 11.12 -5.29 3.85
N MET A 37 10.03 -5.33 4.62
CA MET A 37 8.67 -5.09 4.10
C MET A 37 8.50 -3.68 3.52
N MET A 38 9.05 -2.66 4.19
CA MET A 38 9.01 -1.29 3.66
C MET A 38 9.88 -1.12 2.41
N GLN A 39 10.98 -1.88 2.32
CA GLN A 39 11.83 -1.89 1.13
C GLN A 39 11.13 -2.55 -0.07
N SER A 40 10.42 -3.67 0.14
CA SER A 40 9.67 -4.34 -0.94
C SER A 40 8.50 -3.49 -1.44
N LEU A 41 7.85 -2.74 -0.54
CA LEU A 41 6.85 -1.75 -0.94
C LEU A 41 7.49 -0.65 -1.82
N GLY A 42 8.67 -0.16 -1.41
CA GLY A 42 9.42 0.86 -2.14
C GLY A 42 9.91 0.44 -3.55
N SER A 43 10.02 -0.86 -3.83
CA SER A 43 10.37 -1.36 -5.16
C SER A 43 9.19 -1.47 -6.14
N LYS A 44 7.95 -1.34 -5.66
CA LYS A 44 6.77 -1.39 -6.52
C LYS A 44 6.51 -0.05 -7.19
N GLN A 45 5.69 -0.06 -8.24
CA GLN A 45 5.28 1.18 -8.91
C GLN A 45 4.41 1.99 -7.94
N LEU A 46 4.94 3.15 -7.54
CA LEU A 46 4.33 3.99 -6.52
C LEU A 46 4.03 5.36 -7.09
N ASP A 47 2.88 5.89 -6.73
CA ASP A 47 2.54 7.29 -6.87
C ASP A 47 2.85 8.01 -5.55
N VAL A 48 3.39 9.23 -5.69
CA VAL A 48 3.65 10.11 -4.56
C VAL A 48 2.38 10.92 -4.31
N ASP A 49 1.82 10.76 -3.12
CA ASP A 49 0.78 11.66 -2.65
C ASP A 49 1.44 12.90 -2.06
N ASP A 50 1.46 13.98 -2.85
CA ASP A 50 1.73 15.32 -2.34
C ASP A 50 0.54 15.72 -1.46
N PHE A 51 0.57 15.27 -0.20
CA PHE A 51 -0.36 15.71 0.83
C PHE A 51 -0.09 17.19 1.10
N ASP A 52 -0.70 18.06 0.29
CA ASP A 52 -0.76 19.50 0.54
C ASP A 52 -1.64 19.68 1.77
N GLY A 53 -0.99 19.79 2.92
CA GLY A 53 -1.66 19.83 4.22
C GLY A 53 -2.80 20.83 4.20
N GLY A 54 -4.03 20.33 4.37
CA GLY A 54 -5.22 21.17 4.42
C GLY A 54 -5.09 22.25 5.49
N GLY A 55 -4.72 23.45 5.06
CA GLY A 55 -4.49 24.60 5.94
C GLY A 55 -3.69 25.70 5.24
N GLY A 56 -4.29 26.42 4.28
CA GLY A 56 -3.60 27.53 3.64
C GLY A 56 -4.53 28.39 2.79
N PHE A 57 -4.81 29.58 3.30
CA PHE A 57 -5.50 30.70 2.67
C PHE A 57 -4.97 30.97 1.25
N GLY A 58 -5.87 31.38 0.34
CA GLY A 58 -5.54 31.75 -1.04
C GLY A 58 -4.48 32.85 -1.16
N PRO A 59 -4.08 33.22 -2.39
CA PRO A 59 -2.89 34.04 -2.63
C PRO A 59 -3.10 35.49 -2.15
N GLY A 60 -2.81 35.73 -0.88
CA GLY A 60 -2.46 37.03 -0.34
C GLY A 60 -1.01 37.30 -0.70
N LYS A 61 -0.80 38.28 -1.58
CA LYS A 61 0.50 38.93 -1.75
C LYS A 61 0.88 39.53 -0.41
N ASP A 62 1.92 39.00 0.25
CA ASP A 62 2.79 39.76 1.12
C ASP A 62 4.08 38.95 1.33
N ALA A 63 5.20 39.62 1.07
CA ALA A 63 6.55 39.11 1.23
C ALA A 63 6.96 39.06 2.71
N ASP A 64 8.02 38.30 2.98
CA ASP A 64 8.81 38.30 4.22
C ASP A 64 8.24 37.59 5.45
N LEU A 65 8.09 36.26 5.38
CA LEU A 65 8.44 35.37 6.50
C LEU A 65 9.04 34.07 5.94
N ALA A 66 10.37 34.02 5.87
CA ALA A 66 11.11 32.80 5.56
C ALA A 66 10.97 31.79 6.71
N VAL A 67 10.01 30.89 6.60
CA VAL A 67 9.99 29.66 7.41
C VAL A 67 11.08 28.75 6.85
N PRO A 68 12.07 28.32 7.66
CA PRO A 68 13.09 27.40 7.19
C PRO A 68 12.41 26.08 6.79
N ALA A 69 12.69 25.62 5.57
CA ALA A 69 12.23 24.33 5.06
C ALA A 69 12.64 23.22 6.03
N THR A 70 11.70 22.74 6.85
CA THR A 70 11.79 21.44 7.48
C THR A 70 11.90 20.42 6.35
N GLN A 71 13.06 19.79 6.28
CA GLN A 71 13.35 18.70 5.37
C GLN A 71 12.23 17.65 5.41
N GLY A 72 11.61 17.45 4.24
CA GLY A 72 10.80 16.28 3.86
C GLY A 72 9.88 15.71 4.93
N ALA A 73 8.62 16.15 4.97
CA ALA A 73 7.57 15.20 5.30
C ALA A 73 7.67 14.06 4.27
N ASP A 74 7.99 12.84 4.71
CA ASP A 74 8.05 11.67 3.84
C ASP A 74 6.68 11.52 3.15
N ALA A 75 6.62 11.89 1.87
CA ALA A 75 5.41 11.77 1.10
C ALA A 75 4.95 10.32 1.07
N ILE A 76 3.63 10.11 1.25
CA ILE A 76 3.07 8.76 1.29
C ILE A 76 3.20 8.16 -0.10
N LYS A 77 3.84 6.99 -0.18
CA LYS A 77 4.00 6.23 -1.41
C LYS A 77 2.86 5.22 -1.52
N ILE A 78 2.00 5.37 -2.53
CA ILE A 78 0.81 4.52 -2.74
C ILE A 78 1.01 3.67 -3.99
N ILE A 79 0.60 2.40 -3.95
CA ILE A 79 0.66 1.53 -5.12
C ILE A 79 -0.22 2.12 -6.22
N ARG A 80 0.35 2.26 -7.42
CA ARG A 80 -0.41 2.80 -8.56
C ARG A 80 -1.63 1.94 -8.86
N GLY A 81 -2.73 2.58 -9.23
CA GLY A 81 -3.94 1.90 -9.71
C GLY A 81 -4.83 1.31 -8.62
N ILE A 82 -4.55 1.55 -7.32
CA ILE A 82 -5.42 1.10 -6.21
C ILE A 82 -6.37 2.20 -5.74
N ARG A 83 -7.45 1.80 -5.06
CA ARG A 83 -8.23 2.74 -4.24
C ARG A 83 -7.45 3.16 -3.01
N LEU A 84 -7.50 4.45 -2.67
CA LEU A 84 -6.92 4.97 -1.43
C LEU A 84 -7.42 4.22 -0.18
N PHE A 85 -8.70 3.80 -0.18
CA PHE A 85 -9.27 3.02 0.93
C PHE A 85 -8.64 1.63 1.10
N ASP A 86 -8.09 1.06 0.02
CA ASP A 86 -7.46 -0.26 0.04
C ASP A 86 -5.96 -0.19 0.38
N TYR A 87 -5.40 1.01 0.61
CA TYR A 87 -3.96 1.23 0.83
C TYR A 87 -3.32 0.28 1.85
N ASP A 88 -4.00 0.03 2.98
CA ASP A 88 -3.49 -0.88 4.01
C ASP A 88 -3.51 -2.35 3.60
N ALA A 89 -4.43 -2.75 2.70
CA ALA A 89 -4.53 -4.12 2.21
C ALA A 89 -3.41 -4.46 1.19
N TYR A 90 -2.86 -3.46 0.51
CA TYR A 90 -1.75 -3.60 -0.44
C TYR A 90 -0.36 -3.59 0.21
N LYS A 91 -0.27 -3.77 1.52
CA LYS A 91 1.00 -3.94 2.24
C LYS A 91 1.32 -5.43 2.39
N PRO A 92 2.60 -5.84 2.28
CA PRO A 92 2.98 -7.21 2.57
C PRO A 92 2.68 -7.55 4.03
N ASN A 93 2.19 -8.76 4.27
CA ASN A 93 2.03 -9.30 5.61
C ASN A 93 3.41 -9.65 6.23
N TYR A 94 3.42 -10.11 7.48
CA TYR A 94 4.67 -10.45 8.21
C TYR A 94 5.54 -11.55 7.56
N LYS A 95 4.96 -12.32 6.61
CA LYS A 95 5.66 -13.33 5.82
C LYS A 95 6.24 -12.78 4.52
N GLY A 96 5.91 -11.54 4.15
CA GLY A 96 6.27 -10.96 2.85
C GLY A 96 5.28 -11.33 1.75
N ASN A 97 4.04 -11.70 2.10
CA ASN A 97 3.02 -12.08 1.12
C ASN A 97 1.96 -10.98 0.97
N PHE A 98 1.40 -10.86 -0.23
CA PHE A 98 0.16 -10.17 -0.50
C PHE A 98 -1.02 -11.14 -0.39
N LYS A 99 -2.17 -10.67 0.08
CA LYS A 99 -3.41 -11.44 0.14
C LYS A 99 -4.41 -10.82 -0.83
N CYS A 100 -4.96 -11.62 -1.74
CA CYS A 100 -6.01 -11.16 -2.64
C CYS A 100 -7.16 -10.56 -1.82
N LEU A 101 -7.79 -9.49 -2.32
CA LEU A 101 -8.77 -8.72 -1.55
C LEU A 101 -10.04 -9.52 -1.23
N ASP A 102 -10.40 -10.46 -2.10
CA ASP A 102 -11.47 -11.43 -1.88
C ASP A 102 -11.11 -12.55 -0.87
N GLY A 103 -9.84 -12.62 -0.48
CA GLY A 103 -9.30 -13.62 0.44
C GLY A 103 -9.12 -15.02 -0.14
N SER A 104 -9.20 -15.18 -1.46
CA SER A 104 -9.06 -16.47 -2.15
C SER A 104 -7.70 -17.14 -1.95
N LYS A 105 -6.61 -16.37 -2.01
CA LYS A 105 -5.23 -16.86 -1.82
C LYS A 105 -4.27 -15.80 -1.28
N GLU A 106 -3.10 -16.26 -0.85
CA GLU A 106 -1.92 -15.44 -0.55
C GLU A 106 -0.81 -15.74 -1.56
N ILE A 107 -0.13 -14.72 -2.05
CA ILE A 107 0.98 -14.80 -3.01
C ILE A 107 2.21 -14.05 -2.49
N PRO A 108 3.43 -14.35 -2.96
CA PRO A 108 4.60 -13.52 -2.66
C PRO A 108 4.34 -12.07 -3.05
N PHE A 109 4.76 -11.10 -2.23
CA PHE A 109 4.54 -9.67 -2.55
C PHE A 109 5.23 -9.24 -3.86
N ASP A 110 6.27 -9.95 -4.27
CA ASP A 110 6.97 -9.72 -5.53
C ASP A 110 6.07 -9.99 -6.75
N HIS A 111 5.00 -10.78 -6.61
CA HIS A 111 4.02 -11.02 -7.67
C HIS A 111 2.99 -9.90 -7.83
N LEU A 112 2.97 -8.90 -6.92
CA LEU A 112 2.09 -7.74 -7.08
C LEU A 112 2.57 -6.87 -8.25
N ASN A 113 1.74 -6.61 -9.26
CA ASN A 113 2.10 -5.87 -10.48
C ASN A 113 3.30 -6.48 -11.21
N ASP A 114 3.31 -7.79 -11.37
CA ASP A 114 4.36 -8.54 -12.09
C ASP A 114 3.96 -8.92 -13.53
N ASN A 115 2.82 -8.40 -14.01
CA ASN A 115 2.23 -8.70 -15.31
C ASN A 115 1.73 -10.16 -15.44
N TYR A 116 1.41 -10.83 -14.33
CA TYR A 116 0.78 -12.15 -14.33
C TYR A 116 -0.44 -12.18 -13.40
N CYS A 117 -1.59 -12.65 -13.91
CA CYS A 117 -2.81 -12.67 -13.12
C CYS A 117 -2.87 -13.87 -12.16
N ASP A 118 -2.46 -13.62 -10.93
CA ASP A 118 -2.54 -14.53 -9.81
C ASP A 118 -3.93 -14.55 -9.18
N CYS A 119 -4.49 -13.41 -8.77
CA CYS A 119 -5.79 -13.36 -8.08
C CYS A 119 -6.95 -13.40 -9.10
N VAL A 120 -7.11 -14.53 -9.78
CA VAL A 120 -8.05 -14.70 -10.92
C VAL A 120 -9.49 -14.29 -10.61
N SER A 121 -9.94 -14.37 -9.36
CA SER A 121 -11.31 -14.04 -8.93
C SER A 121 -11.58 -12.54 -8.81
N ASP A 122 -10.62 -11.72 -8.39
CA ASP A 122 -10.80 -10.28 -8.17
C ASP A 122 -9.80 -9.36 -8.90
N GLY A 123 -8.74 -9.92 -9.46
CA GLY A 123 -7.66 -9.22 -10.18
C GLY A 123 -6.84 -8.27 -9.30
N SER A 124 -6.89 -8.44 -7.98
CA SER A 124 -6.32 -7.49 -7.02
C SER A 124 -4.80 -7.48 -6.94
N ASP A 125 -4.13 -8.47 -7.52
CA ASP A 125 -2.68 -8.53 -7.61
C ASP A 125 -2.09 -7.63 -8.72
N GLU A 126 -2.90 -7.27 -9.72
CA GLU A 126 -2.45 -6.49 -10.88
C GLU A 126 -3.18 -5.12 -11.00
N PRO A 127 -3.17 -4.25 -9.96
CA PRO A 127 -3.85 -2.97 -10.03
C PRO A 127 -3.23 -1.97 -11.03
N SER A 128 -1.94 -2.10 -11.38
CA SER A 128 -1.24 -1.16 -12.27
C SER A 128 -0.93 -1.73 -13.66
N THR A 129 -1.38 -2.94 -13.97
CA THR A 129 -1.12 -3.61 -15.25
C THR A 129 -2.43 -4.08 -15.89
N ASN A 130 -2.32 -4.64 -17.09
CA ASN A 130 -3.45 -5.19 -17.84
C ASN A 130 -3.54 -6.73 -17.79
N ALA A 131 -2.86 -7.39 -16.83
CA ALA A 131 -2.77 -8.85 -16.80
C ALA A 131 -4.09 -9.56 -16.41
N CYS A 132 -4.91 -8.97 -15.54
CA CYS A 132 -6.16 -9.56 -15.07
C CYS A 132 -7.38 -9.03 -15.84
N SER A 133 -8.16 -9.92 -16.48
CA SER A 133 -9.35 -9.51 -17.27
C SER A 133 -10.46 -8.84 -16.46
N ASN A 134 -10.56 -9.15 -15.17
CA ASN A 134 -11.50 -8.57 -14.21
C ASN A 134 -10.87 -7.47 -13.34
N GLY A 135 -9.60 -7.13 -13.59
CA GLY A 135 -8.89 -6.10 -12.86
C GLY A 135 -9.47 -4.71 -13.07
N ARG A 136 -9.28 -3.84 -12.08
CA ARG A 136 -9.70 -2.44 -12.12
C ARG A 136 -8.50 -1.56 -11.81
N PHE A 137 -8.25 -0.59 -12.68
CA PHE A 137 -7.25 0.44 -12.47
C PHE A 137 -7.95 1.70 -11.98
N TYR A 138 -7.60 2.16 -10.78
CA TYR A 138 -8.12 3.42 -10.23
C TYR A 138 -7.25 4.59 -10.66
N CYS A 139 -7.87 5.59 -11.30
CA CYS A 139 -7.15 6.75 -11.82
C CYS A 139 -6.55 7.57 -10.66
N LYS A 140 -5.28 7.98 -10.82
CA LYS A 140 -4.45 8.61 -9.78
C LYS A 140 -5.06 9.91 -9.23
N TYR A 141 -5.64 10.74 -10.09
CA TYR A 141 -6.06 12.09 -9.77
C TYR A 141 -7.57 12.24 -9.66
N GLN A 142 -8.17 11.57 -8.69
CA GLN A 142 -9.33 12.15 -8.03
C GLN A 142 -8.92 12.33 -6.58
N LYS A 143 -8.39 13.53 -6.28
CA LYS A 143 -8.24 13.99 -4.90
C LYS A 143 -9.58 13.76 -4.25
N ARG A 144 -9.70 12.67 -3.48
CA ARG A 144 -10.74 12.58 -2.47
C ARG A 144 -10.48 13.81 -1.64
N HIS A 145 -11.33 14.81 -1.79
CA HIS A 145 -11.26 16.02 -0.99
C HIS A 145 -11.10 15.54 0.46
N ILE A 146 -10.30 16.20 1.29
CA ILE A 146 -10.05 15.74 2.67
C ILE A 146 -11.36 15.52 3.48
N THR A 147 -12.46 16.08 2.96
CA THR A 147 -13.85 15.94 3.41
C THR A 147 -14.56 14.65 2.92
N GLY A 148 -13.88 13.76 2.20
CA GLY A 148 -14.45 12.57 1.58
C GLY A 148 -15.23 12.81 0.28
N ARG A 149 -15.16 14.01 -0.32
CA ARG A 149 -15.88 14.32 -1.58
C ARG A 149 -15.02 13.93 -2.79
N GLY A 150 -15.54 13.05 -3.63
CA GLY A 150 -14.89 12.48 -4.80
C GLY A 150 -15.47 11.08 -5.05
N LEU A 151 -15.64 10.71 -6.32
CA LEU A 151 -16.04 9.35 -6.69
C LEU A 151 -14.78 8.54 -6.97
N ASP A 152 -14.81 7.24 -6.74
CA ASP A 152 -13.71 6.38 -7.17
C ASP A 152 -13.91 6.15 -8.68
N VAL A 153 -13.12 6.83 -9.53
CA VAL A 153 -13.12 6.59 -10.98
C VAL A 153 -12.06 5.57 -11.33
N TRP A 154 -12.48 4.58 -12.12
CA TRP A 154 -11.66 3.46 -12.52
C TRP A 154 -11.94 3.09 -13.97
N VAL A 155 -10.96 2.43 -14.58
CA VAL A 155 -11.03 1.85 -15.91
C VAL A 155 -10.74 0.35 -15.81
N TRP A 156 -11.17 -0.41 -16.81
CA TRP A 156 -10.85 -1.84 -16.88
C TRP A 156 -9.35 -2.03 -17.08
N ALA A 157 -8.78 -3.08 -16.50
CA ALA A 157 -7.37 -3.41 -16.67
C ALA A 157 -6.94 -3.50 -18.14
N SER A 158 -7.84 -3.90 -19.06
CA SER A 158 -7.57 -3.95 -20.49
C SER A 158 -7.22 -2.59 -21.12
N ARG A 159 -7.55 -1.48 -20.45
CA ARG A 159 -7.27 -0.09 -20.88
C ARG A 159 -6.01 0.48 -20.28
N VAL A 160 -5.32 -0.30 -19.45
CA VAL A 160 -4.07 0.14 -18.84
C VAL A 160 -2.96 -0.09 -19.88
N ASN A 161 -2.28 0.99 -20.24
CA ASN A 161 -1.19 0.99 -21.22
C ASN A 161 -1.61 0.47 -22.61
N ASP A 162 -2.80 0.85 -23.07
CA ASP A 162 -3.35 0.45 -24.37
C ASP A 162 -3.20 1.52 -25.47
N HIS A 163 -2.47 2.61 -25.18
CA HIS A 163 -2.29 3.81 -26.01
C HIS A 163 -3.52 4.71 -26.14
N VAL A 164 -4.57 4.50 -25.33
CA VAL A 164 -5.76 5.35 -25.28
C VAL A 164 -5.83 6.02 -23.91
N CYS A 165 -6.10 7.32 -23.89
CA CYS A 165 -6.28 8.04 -22.63
C CYS A 165 -7.73 7.89 -22.15
N ASP A 166 -7.98 6.94 -21.24
CA ASP A 166 -9.29 6.73 -20.61
C ASP A 166 -9.44 7.52 -19.30
N CYS A 167 -8.39 7.61 -18.48
CA CYS A 167 -8.43 8.46 -17.30
C CYS A 167 -8.27 9.94 -17.69
N CYS A 168 -9.03 10.84 -17.05
CA CYS A 168 -8.94 12.28 -17.34
C CYS A 168 -7.56 12.88 -17.06
N ASP A 169 -6.77 12.23 -16.20
CA ASP A 169 -5.41 12.63 -15.85
C ASP A 169 -4.35 11.86 -16.64
N GLY A 170 -4.74 10.90 -17.47
CA GLY A 170 -3.83 10.04 -18.23
C GLY A 170 -3.05 9.03 -17.39
N SER A 171 -3.46 8.77 -16.15
CA SER A 171 -2.71 7.90 -15.23
C SER A 171 -2.69 6.41 -15.63
N ASP A 172 -3.65 6.00 -16.45
CA ASP A 172 -3.74 4.69 -17.10
C ASP A 172 -2.60 4.42 -18.09
N GLU A 173 -2.09 5.46 -18.74
CA GLU A 173 -1.05 5.39 -19.79
C GLU A 173 0.34 5.74 -19.26
N TRP A 174 0.80 5.01 -18.25
CA TRP A 174 2.01 5.37 -17.50
C TRP A 174 3.32 4.78 -18.02
N THR A 175 3.26 3.71 -18.83
CA THR A 175 4.43 3.14 -19.53
C THR A 175 4.49 3.53 -21.00
N THR A 176 3.37 3.97 -21.56
CA THR A 176 3.27 4.25 -22.99
C THR A 176 3.76 5.66 -23.29
N ASN A 177 4.10 5.91 -24.55
CA ASN A 177 4.42 7.25 -25.03
C ASN A 177 3.14 8.04 -25.42
N ALA A 178 1.97 7.65 -24.92
CA ALA A 178 0.74 8.38 -25.16
C ALA A 178 0.82 9.74 -24.45
N ASN A 179 0.57 10.83 -25.19
CA ASN A 179 0.60 12.17 -24.61
C ASN A 179 -0.77 12.51 -24.02
N CYS A 180 -1.08 11.92 -22.87
CA CYS A 180 -2.33 12.17 -22.17
C CYS A 180 -2.25 13.46 -21.37
N GLN A 181 -2.99 14.48 -21.81
CA GLN A 181 -3.11 15.74 -21.10
C GLN A 181 -4.12 15.62 -19.96
N ASN A 182 -3.83 16.26 -18.83
CA ASN A 182 -4.76 16.30 -17.71
C ASN A 182 -5.92 17.26 -18.02
N HIS A 183 -7.12 16.70 -18.14
CA HIS A 183 -8.38 17.40 -18.37
C HIS A 183 -9.38 17.20 -17.23
N CYS A 184 -8.91 16.82 -16.03
CA CYS A 184 -9.78 16.70 -14.87
C CYS A 184 -10.31 18.09 -14.44
N ALA A 185 -11.57 18.14 -13.99
CA ALA A 185 -12.28 19.35 -13.59
C ALA A 185 -11.95 19.82 -12.16
#